data_AF-A0A9P3KEB6-F1
#
_entry.id   AF-A0A9P3KEB6-F1
#
_cell.length_a   1.000
_cell.length_b   1.000
_cell.length_c   1.000
_cell.angle_alpha   90.00
_cell.angle_beta   90.00
_cell.angle_gamma   90.00
#
_symmetry.space_group_name_H-M   'P 1'
#
loop_
_entity.id
_entity.type
_entity.pdbx_description
1 polymer ?
#
loop_
_entity_poly.entity_id
_entity_poly.type
_entity_poly.pdbx_seq_one_letter_code
_entity_poly.pdbx_strand_id
1 'polypeptide(L)'
;LEPGAQPTVRSQWRLSQLELMELRTQLDYLLEKKNDLPFHITLTASILFTPKKDKGIRTCTDYRALNNITIKSRYPIPRAKDLIDQLRGARIFSKIDLRGGYH
;
A
#
# COMPACT_ATOMS: atom_id res chain seq x y z
N LEU A 1 6.29 -15.79 -0.89
CA LEU A 1 6.37 -15.81 -2.37
C LEU A 1 6.16 -17.23 -2.83
N GLU A 2 5.75 -17.44 -4.08
CA GLU A 2 5.65 -18.81 -4.63
C GLU A 2 7.02 -19.51 -4.55
N PRO A 3 7.07 -20.82 -4.21
CA PRO A 3 8.33 -21.55 -4.17
C PRO A 3 9.05 -21.48 -5.52
N GLY A 4 10.29 -20.98 -5.53
CA GLY A 4 11.07 -20.79 -6.76
C GLY A 4 10.83 -19.45 -7.49
N ALA A 5 10.04 -18.54 -6.92
CA ALA A 5 9.84 -17.21 -7.48
C ALA A 5 11.18 -16.44 -7.61
N GLN A 6 11.45 -15.93 -8.81
CA GLN A 6 12.63 -15.10 -9.05
C GLN A 6 12.40 -13.66 -8.59
N PRO A 7 13.41 -12.98 -8.03
CA PRO A 7 13.29 -11.59 -7.63
C PRO A 7 13.07 -10.70 -8.86
N THR A 8 12.01 -9.90 -8.83
CA THR A 8 11.74 -8.90 -9.87
C THR A 8 12.33 -7.56 -9.47
N VAL A 9 13.21 -7.03 -10.32
CA VAL A 9 13.70 -5.65 -10.22
C VAL A 9 13.01 -4.83 -11.30
N ARG A 10 12.27 -3.80 -10.90
CA ARG A 10 11.74 -2.78 -11.80
C ARG A 10 12.47 -1.47 -11.62
N SER A 11 12.80 -0.82 -12.74
CA SER A 11 13.32 0.54 -12.74
C SER A 11 12.23 1.54 -12.37
N GLN A 12 12.65 2.66 -11.81
CA GLN A 12 11.77 3.77 -11.47
C GLN A 12 11.36 4.51 -12.74
N TRP A 13 10.08 4.88 -12.84
CA TRP A 13 9.59 5.76 -13.91
C TRP A 13 10.19 7.16 -13.76
N ARG A 14 10.31 7.88 -14.88
CA ARG A 14 10.73 9.28 -14.84
C ARG A 14 9.73 10.09 -14.02
N LEU A 15 10.25 10.79 -13.01
CA LEU A 15 9.48 11.68 -12.14
C LEU A 15 9.73 13.14 -12.54
N SER A 16 8.71 13.97 -12.40
CA SER A 16 8.81 15.43 -12.44
C SER A 16 9.45 15.96 -11.16
N GLN A 17 9.85 17.24 -11.17
CA GLN A 17 10.50 17.87 -10.03
C GLN A 17 9.63 17.88 -8.78
N LEU A 18 8.32 18.12 -8.92
CA LEU A 18 7.36 18.11 -7.81
C LEU A 18 7.23 16.72 -7.20
N GLU A 19 7.18 15.68 -8.03
CA GLU A 19 7.10 14.28 -7.59
C GLU A 19 8.38 13.84 -6.88
N LEU A 20 9.55 14.30 -7.34
CA LEU A 20 10.83 14.03 -6.68
C LEU A 20 10.92 14.67 -5.29
N MET A 21 10.42 15.91 -5.15
CA MET A 21 10.39 16.58 -3.85
C MET A 21 9.48 15.85 -2.87
N GLU A 22 8.29 15.43 -3.30
CA GLU A 22 7.38 14.65 -2.46
C GLU A 22 7.96 13.28 -2.09
N LEU A 23 8.60 12.60 -3.06
CA LEU A 23 9.28 11.34 -2.79
C LEU A 23 10.34 11.49 -1.70
N ARG A 24 11.13 12.57 -1.74
CA ARG A 24 12.15 12.87 -0.73
C ARG A 24 11.52 13.02 0.66
N THR A 25 10.49 13.85 0.77
CA THR A 25 9.76 14.10 2.03
C THR A 25 9.22 12.80 2.63
N GLN A 26 8.66 11.92 1.81
CA GLN A 26 8.13 10.64 2.28
C GLN A 26 9.22 9.65 2.68
N LEU A 27 10.35 9.63 1.97
CA LEU A 27 11.50 8.82 2.35
C LEU A 27 12.05 9.25 3.70
N ASP A 28 12.24 10.55 3.91
CA ASP A 28 12.74 11.10 5.17
C ASP A 28 11.80 10.73 6.34
N TYR A 29 10.47 10.86 6.14
CA TYR A 29 9.46 10.41 7.11
C TYR A 29 9.54 8.91 7.41
N LEU A 30 9.72 8.07 6.39
CA LEU A 30 9.81 6.62 6.58
C LEU A 30 11.12 6.18 7.25
N LEU A 31 12.21 6.89 6.98
CA LEU A 31 13.51 6.65 7.61
C LEU A 31 13.48 7.07 9.07
N GLU A 32 12.89 8.22 9.41
CA GLU A 32 12.72 8.65 10.80
C GLU A 32 11.89 7.65 11.62
N LYS A 33 10.88 7.03 10.99
CA LYS A 33 9.97 6.10 11.66
C LYS A 33 10.52 4.66 11.76
N LYS A 34 11.52 4.29 10.96
CA LYS A 34 12.14 2.96 11.01
C LYS A 34 13.45 3.02 11.78
N ASN A 35 13.56 2.22 12.84
CA ASN A 35 14.85 1.92 13.45
C ASN A 35 15.80 1.35 12.39
N ASP A 36 17.04 1.82 12.37
CA ASP A 36 18.10 1.52 11.39
C ASP A 36 18.26 0.01 11.13
N LEU A 37 17.52 -0.52 10.16
CA LEU A 37 17.76 -1.85 9.62
C LEU A 37 18.63 -1.74 8.36
N PRO A 38 19.69 -2.55 8.22
CA PRO A 38 20.43 -2.62 6.98
C PRO A 38 19.52 -3.15 5.86
N PHE A 39 19.41 -2.40 4.76
CA PHE A 39 18.60 -2.77 3.61
C PHE A 39 19.44 -3.56 2.59
N HIS A 40 19.19 -4.87 2.46
CA HIS A 40 19.56 -5.64 1.27
C HIS A 40 18.34 -5.80 0.37
N ILE A 41 18.29 -5.06 -0.73
CA ILE A 41 17.12 -5.05 -1.61
C ILE A 41 17.23 -6.18 -2.63
N THR A 42 16.41 -7.21 -2.46
CA THR A 42 16.28 -8.32 -3.41
C THR A 42 15.15 -8.07 -4.42
N LEU A 43 14.18 -7.21 -4.10
CA LEU A 43 12.99 -6.90 -4.91
C LEU A 43 12.77 -5.39 -4.96
N THR A 44 12.51 -4.82 -6.15
CA THR A 44 12.18 -3.39 -6.30
C THR A 44 10.84 -3.21 -7.00
N ALA A 45 10.11 -2.18 -6.58
CA ALA A 45 8.88 -1.74 -7.21
C ALA A 45 8.98 -0.26 -7.56
N SER A 46 8.40 0.13 -8.69
CA SER A 46 8.38 1.53 -9.12
C SER A 46 7.29 2.31 -8.39
N ILE A 47 7.58 3.56 -8.04
CA ILE A 47 6.65 4.50 -7.43
C ILE A 47 5.99 5.33 -8.52
N LEU A 48 4.68 5.54 -8.40
CA LEU A 48 3.86 6.38 -9.25
C LEU A 48 3.18 7.43 -8.39
N PHE A 49 2.90 8.61 -8.96
CA PHE A 49 2.11 9.63 -8.30
C PHE A 49 0.79 9.84 -9.03
N THR A 50 -0.27 10.10 -8.28
CA THR A 50 -1.59 10.39 -8.82
C THR A 50 -2.17 11.62 -8.15
N PRO A 51 -2.73 12.58 -8.90
CA PRO A 51 -3.34 13.77 -8.32
C PRO A 51 -4.59 13.39 -7.50
N LYS A 52 -4.72 14.02 -6.34
CA LYS A 52 -5.93 14.01 -5.52
C LYS A 52 -6.83 15.18 -5.90
N LYS A 53 -8.11 15.08 -5.52
CA LYS A 53 -9.11 16.14 -5.74
C LYS A 53 -8.78 17.44 -4.98
N ASP A 54 -8.06 17.34 -3.87
CA ASP A 54 -7.63 18.45 -3.02
C ASP A 54 -6.32 19.12 -3.51
N LYS A 55 -5.90 18.85 -4.75
CA LYS A 55 -4.62 19.28 -5.35
C LYS A 55 -3.37 18.66 -4.72
N GLY A 56 -3.51 17.77 -3.74
CA GLY A 56 -2.39 16.96 -3.26
C GLY A 56 -2.01 15.88 -4.27
N ILE A 57 -0.87 15.23 -4.04
CA ILE A 57 -0.49 14.03 -4.79
C ILE A 57 -0.51 12.81 -3.86
N ARG A 58 -0.87 11.64 -4.41
CA ARG A 58 -0.86 10.35 -3.73
C ARG A 58 0.25 9.50 -4.32
N THR A 59 1.09 8.98 -3.46
CA THR A 59 2.11 7.99 -3.81
C THR A 59 1.47 6.60 -3.92
N CYS A 60 1.76 5.92 -5.02
CA CYS A 60 1.25 4.60 -5.36
C CYS A 60 2.44 3.72 -5.77
N THR A 61 2.78 2.72 -4.96
CA THR A 61 3.80 1.74 -5.34
C THR A 61 3.20 0.68 -6.28
N ASP A 62 3.81 0.47 -7.45
CA ASP A 62 3.36 -0.54 -8.41
C ASP A 62 3.84 -1.94 -8.00
N TYR A 63 3.04 -2.60 -7.16
CA TYR A 63 3.28 -3.97 -6.72
C TYR A 63 2.83 -5.03 -7.73
N ARG A 64 2.45 -4.71 -8.98
CA ARG A 64 1.95 -5.74 -9.92
C ARG A 64 2.91 -6.91 -10.12
N ALA A 65 4.19 -6.63 -10.30
CA ALA A 65 5.21 -7.68 -10.45
C ALA A 65 5.32 -8.53 -9.17
N LEU A 66 5.33 -7.89 -8.00
CA LEU A 66 5.38 -8.56 -6.71
C LEU A 66 4.13 -9.41 -6.44
N ASN A 67 2.94 -8.88 -6.75
CA ASN A 67 1.66 -9.55 -6.55
C ASN A 67 1.52 -10.80 -7.42
N ASN A 68 2.17 -10.84 -8.58
CA ASN A 68 2.17 -12.01 -9.46
C ASN A 68 2.98 -13.18 -8.90
N ILE A 69 4.04 -12.90 -8.14
CA ILE A 69 4.90 -13.93 -7.52
C ILE A 69 4.55 -14.19 -6.04
N THR A 70 3.52 -13.52 -5.53
CA THR A 70 3.07 -13.65 -4.14
C THR A 70 1.93 -14.66 -4.05
N ILE A 71 2.06 -15.62 -3.13
CA ILE A 71 0.99 -16.56 -2.82
C ILE A 71 -0.21 -15.77 -2.32
N LYS A 72 -1.35 -15.90 -3.01
CA LYS A 72 -2.59 -15.21 -2.65
C LYS A 72 -3.11 -15.75 -1.32
N SER A 73 -3.08 -14.94 -0.26
CA SER A 73 -3.79 -15.25 0.98
C SER A 73 -5.29 -15.10 0.74
N ARG A 74 -5.99 -16.24 0.61
CA ARG A 74 -7.44 -16.29 0.39
C ARG A 74 -8.14 -16.44 1.73
N TYR A 75 -8.29 -15.34 2.46
CA TYR A 75 -9.18 -15.30 3.61
C TYR A 75 -10.62 -15.03 3.14
N PRO A 76 -11.62 -15.81 3.58
CA PRO A 76 -13.01 -15.58 3.20
C PRO A 76 -13.52 -14.30 3.87
N ILE A 77 -13.49 -13.19 3.14
CA ILE A 77 -14.07 -11.92 3.60
C ILE A 77 -15.60 -12.04 3.46
N PRO A 78 -16.38 -11.87 4.54
CA PRO A 78 -17.83 -11.94 4.49
C PRO A 78 -18.40 -10.87 3.55
N ARG A 79 -19.53 -11.16 2.89
CA ARG A 79 -20.14 -10.18 1.99
C ARG A 79 -20.71 -9.03 2.81
N ALA A 80 -20.66 -7.81 2.25
CA ALA A 80 -21.19 -6.62 2.91
C ALA A 80 -22.66 -6.78 3.32
N LYS A 81 -23.48 -7.45 2.51
CA LYS A 81 -24.89 -7.72 2.83
C LYS A 81 -25.03 -8.62 4.06
N ASP A 82 -24.24 -9.69 4.14
CA ASP A 82 -24.29 -10.63 5.26
C ASP A 82 -23.93 -9.92 6.58
N LEU A 83 -22.93 -9.02 6.54
CA LEU A 83 -22.56 -8.18 7.68
C LEU A 83 -23.66 -7.19 8.08
N ILE A 84 -24.37 -6.60 7.11
CA ILE A 84 -25.47 -5.65 7.38
C ILE A 84 -26.70 -6.39 7.92
N ASP A 85 -27.02 -7.58 7.41
CA ASP A 85 -28.15 -8.37 7.90
C ASP A 85 -27.95 -8.80 9.37
N GLN A 86 -26.71 -9.03 9.80
CA GLN A 86 -26.37 -9.30 11.22
C GLN A 86 -26.69 -8.12 12.15
N LEU A 87 -26.74 -6.89 11.62
CA LEU A 87 -27.03 -5.68 12.36
C LEU A 87 -28.54 -5.40 12.50
N ARG A 88 -29.41 -6.27 11.96
CA ARG A 88 -30.87 -6.10 12.01
C ARG A 88 -31.36 -6.05 13.46
N GLY A 89 -32.21 -5.05 13.75
CA GLY A 89 -32.81 -4.85 15.08
C GLY A 89 -31.97 -3.98 16.02
N ALA A 90 -30.72 -3.67 15.68
CA ALA A 90 -29.95 -2.64 16.38
C ALA A 90 -30.51 -1.25 16.06
N ARG A 91 -30.57 -0.39 17.07
CA ARG A 91 -31.10 0.99 16.96
C ARG A 91 -30.00 2.05 16.92
N ILE A 92 -28.80 1.72 17.39
CA ILE A 92 -27.66 2.62 17.50
C ILE A 92 -26.45 1.92 16.91
N PHE A 93 -25.69 2.64 16.08
CA PHE A 93 -24.48 2.15 15.43
C PHE A 93 -23.31 3.08 15.70
N SER A 94 -22.13 2.50 15.89
CA SER A 94 -20.86 3.21 15.89
C SER A 94 -19.90 2.54 14.91
N LYS A 95 -19.08 3.35 14.24
CA LYS A 95 -18.07 2.87 13.29
C LYS A 95 -16.71 3.37 13.75
N ILE A 96 -15.72 2.47 13.72
CA ILE A 96 -14.32 2.80 13.92
C ILE A 96 -13.61 2.62 12.58
N ASP A 97 -12.82 3.63 12.18
CA ASP A 97 -12.00 3.58 10.98
C ASP A 97 -10.52 3.57 11.35
N LEU A 98 -9.80 2.53 10.93
CA LEU A 98 -8.36 2.40 11.20
C LEU A 98 -7.58 3.14 10.10
N ARG A 99 -7.42 4.46 10.28
CA ARG A 99 -6.74 5.37 9.33
C ARG A 99 -5.33 4.92 8.92
N GLY A 100 -4.66 4.13 9.77
CA GLY A 100 -3.32 3.58 9.55
C GLY A 100 -3.24 2.05 9.50
N GLY A 101 -4.34 1.32 9.29
CA GLY A 101 -4.32 -0.15 9.34
C GLY A 101 -3.37 -0.85 8.35
N TYR A 102 -2.83 -0.10 7.37
CA TYR A 102 -1.87 -0.58 6.38
C TYR A 102 -0.46 0.04 6.49
N HIS A 103 -0.25 1.03 7.36
CA HIS A 103 0.99 1.83 7.47
C HIS A 103 1.68 1.62 8.80
#